data_AF-A0A8X7ZZZ9-F1
#
_entry.id   AF-A0A8X7ZZZ9-F1
#
_cell.length_a   1.000
_cell.length_b   1.000
_cell.length_c   1.000
_cell.angle_alpha   90.00
_cell.angle_beta   90.00
_cell.angle_gamma   90.00
#
_symmetry.space_group_name_H-M   'P 1'
#
loop_
_entity.id
_entity.type
_entity.pdbx_description
1 polymer ?
#
loop_
_entity_poly.entity_id
_entity_poly.type
_entity_poly.pdbx_seq_one_letter_code
_entity_poly.pdbx_strand_id
1 'polypeptide(L)'
;MTGLVLAWVMFEQYFPYQLRGYLQKYSQKLMSYAYPYIQVTFHEFTSERLKRSEAFSAIQNYLGSNSTKTAKRLKADVVRNNEPVVLTMDDYEEVTDVFEGVKVWWSSSKTVPKTQSISFYPVADERRYYRLTFHKSHRDVITEKYLEHVLKEGKAIAVRNRQRKLFTNNPSEKWYGWKSTKWSHVVFEHPATFDTLAMETKKKEEIKKDLTKFSKGKDYYAKIGKAWKRGYLLYGPPGTGKSTMISAMANFLDYDVYDLELTTVKDNSELRKLLIETTGKSIIVIEDIDCSLDLTGQRKKTEKDDDDKSDKEKDPVSEKKKEAEDERKSGSKVTLSGLLNFIDGLWSACGGERIIVFTTNYVDKLDPALIRRGRMDKHIELSYCCFEAFKVLAKNYLELKSHETFGKIEELLGETKMTPADVAENLMPRSDEEDEECLKRLIEGLETAKEEARKKAEEEAVSKAEKADKEGGETSSQVAKENCEISAEEAKENGVIAGG
;
A
#
# COMPACT_ATOMS: atom_id res chain seq x y z
N MET A 1 -19.83 61.62 -7.81
CA MET A 1 -19.26 60.81 -6.71
C MET A 1 -19.32 61.53 -5.37
N THR A 2 -18.90 62.80 -5.27
CA THR A 2 -18.94 63.60 -4.03
C THR A 2 -20.33 63.76 -3.41
N GLY A 3 -21.38 63.99 -4.21
CA GLY A 3 -22.76 64.13 -3.69
C GLY A 3 -23.35 62.85 -3.07
N LEU A 4 -23.04 61.68 -3.63
CA LEU A 4 -23.48 60.38 -3.08
C LEU A 4 -22.74 60.04 -1.78
N VAL A 5 -21.45 60.37 -1.70
CA VAL A 5 -20.66 60.20 -0.48
C VAL A 5 -21.16 61.14 0.62
N LEU A 6 -21.49 62.40 0.29
CA LEU A 6 -22.03 63.36 1.26
C LEU A 6 -23.42 62.95 1.78
N ALA A 7 -24.28 62.44 0.88
CA ALA A 7 -25.59 61.92 1.23
C ALA A 7 -25.49 60.63 2.09
N TRP A 8 -24.53 59.75 1.80
CA TRP A 8 -24.26 58.57 2.61
C TRP A 8 -23.73 58.93 4.00
N VAL A 9 -22.81 59.90 4.11
CA VAL A 9 -22.29 60.40 5.39
C VAL A 9 -23.38 61.08 6.21
N MET A 10 -24.24 61.90 5.60
CA MET A 10 -25.40 62.48 6.29
C MET A 10 -26.39 61.41 6.76
N PHE A 11 -26.63 60.38 5.95
CA PHE A 11 -27.44 59.23 6.34
C PHE A 11 -26.79 58.46 7.51
N GLU A 12 -25.47 58.31 7.50
CA GLU A 12 -24.69 57.66 8.56
C GLU A 12 -24.55 58.50 9.84
N GLN A 13 -24.86 59.80 9.80
CA GLN A 13 -24.79 60.70 10.94
C GLN A 13 -26.17 60.97 11.57
N TYR A 14 -27.23 61.05 10.76
CA TYR A 14 -28.57 61.43 11.21
C TYR A 14 -29.59 60.28 11.25
N PHE A 15 -29.34 59.14 10.60
CA PHE A 15 -30.29 58.03 10.60
C PHE A 15 -30.14 57.15 11.87
N PRO A 16 -31.22 56.86 12.63
CA PRO A 16 -31.13 56.12 13.89
C PRO A 16 -30.46 54.75 13.72
N TYR A 17 -29.47 54.43 14.56
CA TYR A 17 -28.71 53.17 14.48
C TYR A 17 -29.60 51.92 14.51
N GLN A 18 -30.68 51.97 15.30
CA GLN A 18 -31.67 50.90 15.41
C GLN A 18 -32.44 50.63 14.10
N LEU A 19 -32.64 51.65 13.26
CA LEU A 19 -33.35 51.53 11.97
C LEU A 19 -32.41 51.18 10.82
N ARG A 20 -31.08 51.42 10.96
CA ARG A 20 -30.08 51.04 9.95
C ARG A 20 -30.09 49.54 9.68
N GLY A 21 -30.21 48.71 10.72
CA GLY A 21 -30.28 47.27 10.57
C GLY A 21 -31.51 46.80 9.75
N TYR A 22 -32.65 47.48 9.90
CA TYR A 22 -33.85 47.20 9.09
C TYR A 22 -33.67 47.68 7.66
N LEU A 23 -33.19 48.91 7.47
CA LEU A 23 -32.99 49.49 6.14
C LEU A 23 -31.93 48.73 5.34
N GLN A 24 -30.89 48.22 5.99
CA GLN A 24 -29.88 47.34 5.42
C GLN A 24 -30.47 45.97 5.02
N LYS A 25 -31.38 45.40 5.82
CA LYS A 25 -32.09 44.16 5.45
C LYS A 25 -33.01 44.36 4.24
N TYR A 26 -33.75 45.47 4.19
CA TYR A 26 -34.65 45.78 3.08
C TYR A 26 -33.89 46.18 1.82
N SER A 27 -32.80 46.95 1.94
CA SER A 27 -31.94 47.29 0.79
C SER A 27 -31.21 46.07 0.25
N GLN A 28 -30.76 45.15 1.10
CA GLN A 28 -30.21 43.85 0.66
C GLN A 28 -31.28 43.01 -0.06
N LYS A 29 -32.53 42.96 0.43
CA LYS A 29 -33.63 42.27 -0.26
C LYS A 29 -33.98 42.89 -1.62
N LEU A 30 -34.01 44.22 -1.71
CA LEU A 30 -34.28 44.95 -2.95
C LEU A 30 -33.14 44.74 -3.95
N MET A 31 -31.90 44.87 -3.49
CA MET A 31 -30.70 44.62 -4.29
C MET A 31 -30.62 43.16 -4.74
N SER A 32 -31.00 42.19 -3.91
CA SER A 32 -31.03 40.78 -4.32
C SER A 32 -32.08 40.48 -5.40
N TYR A 33 -33.15 41.28 -5.48
CA TYR A 33 -34.15 41.15 -6.53
C TYR A 33 -33.67 41.72 -7.87
N ALA A 34 -32.95 42.84 -7.82
CA ALA A 34 -32.39 43.51 -8.99
C ALA A 34 -31.09 42.87 -9.50
N TYR A 35 -30.33 42.19 -8.63
CA TYR A 35 -29.05 41.58 -8.98
C TYR A 35 -29.26 40.25 -9.71
N PRO A 36 -28.89 40.13 -10.99
CA PRO A 36 -29.24 38.96 -11.80
C PRO A 36 -28.27 37.79 -11.65
N TYR A 37 -27.24 37.92 -10.80
CA TYR A 37 -26.22 36.90 -10.61
C TYR A 37 -26.41 36.13 -9.30
N ILE A 38 -26.16 34.83 -9.38
CA ILE A 38 -26.12 33.91 -8.25
C ILE A 38 -24.67 33.71 -7.86
N GLN A 39 -24.40 33.68 -6.56
CA GLN A 39 -23.09 33.39 -5.99
C GLN A 39 -23.16 32.12 -5.15
N VAL A 40 -22.24 31.19 -5.40
CA VAL A 40 -22.09 29.95 -4.64
C VAL A 40 -20.71 29.92 -4.02
N THR A 41 -20.63 29.69 -2.70
CA THR A 41 -19.38 29.73 -1.94
C THR A 41 -18.99 28.33 -1.46
N PHE A 42 -17.74 27.95 -1.70
CA PHE A 42 -17.15 26.69 -1.28
C PHE A 42 -16.04 26.98 -0.28
N HIS A 43 -16.30 26.71 1.00
CA HIS A 43 -15.33 26.92 2.08
C HIS A 43 -14.27 25.81 2.12
N GLU A 44 -13.03 26.18 2.46
CA GLU A 44 -11.92 25.24 2.61
C GLU A 44 -12.17 24.22 3.73
N PHE A 45 -12.75 24.62 4.85
CA PHE A 45 -13.06 23.74 5.98
C PHE A 45 -14.57 23.65 6.20
N THR A 46 -15.08 22.45 6.46
CA THR A 46 -16.47 22.24 6.88
C THR A 46 -16.70 22.75 8.30
N SER A 47 -17.84 23.40 8.55
CA SER A 47 -18.16 24.13 9.79
C SER A 47 -18.02 23.32 11.09
N GLU A 48 -18.12 21.99 11.03
CA GLU A 48 -18.16 21.11 12.20
C GLU A 48 -16.83 20.39 12.49
N ARG A 49 -15.85 20.42 11.57
CA ARG A 49 -14.54 19.74 11.75
C ARG A 49 -13.45 20.47 10.99
N LEU A 50 -12.21 20.46 11.51
CA LEU A 50 -10.99 20.88 10.80
C LEU A 50 -10.68 20.04 9.53
N LYS A 51 -11.64 19.28 9.01
CA LYS A 51 -11.52 18.52 7.76
C LYS A 51 -11.70 19.47 6.58
N ARG A 52 -10.73 19.45 5.68
CA ARG A 52 -10.79 20.17 4.40
C ARG A 52 -11.94 19.63 3.55
N SER A 53 -12.71 20.53 2.94
CA SER A 53 -13.83 20.20 2.06
C SER A 53 -13.35 19.49 0.81
N GLU A 54 -13.93 18.33 0.51
CA GLU A 54 -13.62 17.58 -0.71
C GLU A 54 -13.98 18.37 -1.96
N ALA A 55 -15.06 19.15 -1.91
CA ALA A 55 -15.47 20.01 -3.01
C ALA A 55 -14.43 21.12 -3.26
N PHE A 56 -13.91 21.74 -2.20
CA PHE A 56 -12.89 22.77 -2.31
C PHE A 56 -11.61 22.25 -2.97
N SER A 57 -11.12 21.09 -2.53
CA SER A 57 -9.92 20.47 -3.10
C SER A 57 -10.09 20.09 -4.57
N ALA A 58 -11.26 19.54 -4.93
CA ALA A 58 -11.56 19.21 -6.33
C ALA A 58 -11.60 20.47 -7.22
N ILE A 59 -12.28 21.53 -6.77
CA ILE A 59 -12.34 22.81 -7.48
C ILE A 59 -10.94 23.41 -7.64
N GLN A 60 -10.12 23.38 -6.59
CA GLN A 60 -8.75 23.87 -6.65
C GLN A 60 -7.92 23.17 -7.72
N ASN A 61 -8.03 21.83 -7.82
CA ASN A 61 -7.29 21.06 -8.82
C ASN A 61 -7.78 21.34 -10.25
N TYR A 62 -9.10 21.45 -10.44
CA TYR A 62 -9.70 21.82 -11.72
C TYR A 62 -9.22 23.21 -12.18
N LEU A 63 -9.35 24.22 -11.30
CA LEU A 63 -8.90 25.57 -11.60
C LEU A 63 -7.39 25.65 -11.76
N GLY A 64 -6.58 24.93 -10.97
CA GLY A 64 -5.12 24.90 -11.15
C GLY A 64 -4.72 24.41 -12.56
N SER A 65 -5.36 23.37 -13.06
CA SER A 65 -5.07 22.80 -14.39
C SER A 65 -5.60 23.66 -15.55
N ASN A 66 -6.82 24.18 -15.41
CA ASN A 66 -7.52 24.86 -16.53
C ASN A 66 -7.35 26.39 -16.51
N SER A 67 -7.24 26.99 -15.32
CA SER A 67 -7.21 28.44 -15.12
C SER A 67 -5.82 29.08 -15.18
N THR A 68 -4.74 28.30 -15.09
CA THR A 68 -3.36 28.81 -15.21
C THR A 68 -3.08 29.49 -16.55
N LYS A 69 -3.87 29.21 -17.58
CA LYS A 69 -3.74 29.82 -18.92
C LYS A 69 -4.35 31.22 -19.03
N THR A 70 -5.32 31.55 -18.18
CA THR A 70 -6.10 32.81 -18.22
C THR A 70 -5.90 33.69 -17.01
N ALA A 71 -5.32 33.15 -15.94
CA ALA A 71 -4.93 33.90 -14.75
C ALA A 71 -3.81 34.90 -15.06
N LYS A 72 -3.94 36.11 -14.51
CA LYS A 72 -2.94 37.19 -14.56
C LYS A 72 -1.96 37.12 -13.38
N ARG A 73 -2.34 36.49 -12.26
CA ARG A 73 -1.56 36.42 -11.02
C ARG A 73 -1.57 35.00 -10.46
N LEU A 74 -0.46 34.29 -10.63
CA LEU A 74 -0.32 32.93 -10.10
C LEU A 74 0.43 32.93 -8.78
N LYS A 75 0.01 32.05 -7.88
CA LYS A 75 0.70 31.71 -6.65
C LYS A 75 1.36 30.34 -6.79
N ALA A 76 2.68 30.31 -6.64
CA ALA A 76 3.45 29.07 -6.53
C ALA A 76 3.37 28.55 -5.09
N ASP A 77 2.75 27.40 -4.87
CA ASP A 77 2.83 26.69 -3.59
C ASP A 77 3.83 25.53 -3.75
N VAL A 78 4.92 25.57 -2.96
CA VAL A 78 5.84 24.44 -2.81
C VAL A 78 5.23 23.53 -1.75
N VAL A 79 4.72 22.39 -2.18
CA VAL A 79 4.36 21.33 -1.23
C VAL A 79 5.67 20.76 -0.69
N ARG A 80 5.78 20.67 0.64
CA ARG A 80 7.01 20.18 1.30
C ARG A 80 7.37 18.80 0.73
N ASN A 81 8.67 18.62 0.45
CA ASN A 81 9.34 17.42 -0.09
C ASN A 81 9.20 17.23 -1.61
N ASN A 82 10.19 17.69 -2.39
CA ASN A 82 10.46 17.34 -3.79
C ASN A 82 9.30 17.35 -4.81
N GLU A 83 8.11 17.82 -4.44
CA GLU A 83 6.97 17.94 -5.34
C GLU A 83 7.20 19.08 -6.35
N PRO A 84 6.75 18.92 -7.62
CA PRO A 84 6.80 20.01 -8.59
C PRO A 84 6.03 21.21 -8.07
N VAL A 85 6.52 22.41 -8.35
CA VAL A 85 5.86 23.67 -7.95
C VAL A 85 4.45 23.70 -8.54
N VAL A 86 3.44 23.61 -7.67
CA VAL A 86 2.04 23.69 -8.11
C VAL A 86 1.67 25.16 -8.21
N LEU A 87 1.41 25.60 -9.43
CA LEU A 87 0.86 26.93 -9.68
C LEU A 87 -0.64 26.91 -9.40
N THR A 88 -1.05 27.77 -8.48
CA THR A 88 -2.43 27.99 -8.09
C THR A 88 -2.84 29.43 -8.40
N MET A 89 -4.13 29.68 -8.46
CA MET A 89 -4.67 31.04 -8.62
C MET A 89 -4.36 31.87 -7.36
N ASP A 90 -3.87 33.11 -7.51
CA ASP A 90 -3.61 34.01 -6.39
C ASP A 90 -4.91 34.39 -5.66
N ASP A 91 -4.79 34.79 -4.40
CA ASP A 91 -5.94 35.22 -3.62
C ASP A 91 -6.56 36.47 -4.24
N TYR A 92 -7.90 36.53 -4.28
CA TYR A 92 -8.69 37.61 -4.88
C TYR A 92 -8.58 37.75 -6.40
N GLU A 93 -7.97 36.79 -7.07
CA GLU A 93 -8.03 36.72 -8.53
C GLU A 93 -9.35 36.10 -9.00
N GLU A 94 -9.86 36.61 -10.12
CA GLU A 94 -11.04 36.15 -10.81
C GLU A 94 -10.67 35.54 -12.16
N VAL A 95 -11.11 34.30 -12.41
CA VAL A 95 -10.94 33.60 -13.68
C VAL A 95 -12.30 33.28 -14.27
N THR A 96 -12.40 33.42 -15.59
CA THR A 96 -13.59 33.06 -16.35
C THR A 96 -13.46 31.67 -16.93
N ASP A 97 -14.53 30.89 -16.85
CA ASP A 97 -14.66 29.59 -17.52
C ASP A 97 -15.89 29.60 -18.43
N VAL A 98 -15.89 28.76 -19.47
CA VAL A 98 -16.99 28.65 -20.43
C VAL A 98 -17.42 27.20 -20.56
N PHE A 99 -18.67 26.91 -20.19
CA PHE A 99 -19.24 25.57 -20.23
C PHE A 99 -20.57 25.57 -20.98
N GLU A 100 -20.70 24.72 -22.00
CA GLU A 100 -21.89 24.68 -22.89
C GLU A 100 -22.31 26.07 -23.41
N GLY A 101 -21.34 26.97 -23.67
CA GLY A 101 -21.59 28.35 -24.12
C GLY A 101 -21.97 29.34 -23.02
N VAL A 102 -22.09 28.90 -21.77
CA VAL A 102 -22.36 29.75 -20.59
C VAL A 102 -21.04 30.19 -19.99
N LYS A 103 -20.89 31.51 -19.81
CA LYS A 103 -19.74 32.10 -19.11
C LYS A 103 -19.99 32.12 -17.60
N VAL A 104 -19.01 31.64 -16.84
CA VAL A 104 -19.01 31.67 -15.38
C VAL A 104 -17.72 32.30 -14.85
N TRP A 105 -17.77 32.78 -13.61
CA TRP A 105 -16.66 33.45 -12.96
C TRP A 105 -16.31 32.77 -11.64
N TRP A 106 -15.04 32.43 -11.47
CA TRP A 106 -14.48 31.89 -10.25
C TRP A 106 -13.58 32.93 -9.60
N SER A 107 -13.75 33.17 -8.31
CA SER A 107 -12.81 33.98 -7.53
C SER A 107 -12.31 33.24 -6.29
N SER A 108 -11.00 33.31 -6.03
CA SER A 108 -10.41 32.87 -4.75
C SER A 108 -10.53 34.02 -3.75
N SER A 109 -10.84 33.74 -2.49
CA SER A 109 -10.89 34.78 -1.46
C SER A 109 -10.57 34.21 -0.09
N LYS A 110 -10.13 35.08 0.82
CA LYS A 110 -9.83 34.74 2.20
C LYS A 110 -10.72 35.50 3.15
N THR A 111 -11.12 34.86 4.24
CA THR A 111 -11.70 35.53 5.40
C THR A 111 -10.66 35.56 6.51
N VAL A 112 -10.24 36.78 6.87
CA VAL A 112 -9.41 37.02 8.06
C VAL A 112 -10.35 37.34 9.22
N PRO A 113 -10.36 36.55 10.32
CA PRO A 113 -11.13 36.87 11.51
C PRO A 113 -10.65 38.20 12.09
N LYS A 114 -11.59 39.10 12.42
CA LYS A 114 -11.26 40.41 13.01
C LYS A 114 -10.82 40.35 14.48
N THR A 115 -10.95 39.20 15.13
CA THR A 115 -10.58 38.98 16.53
C THR A 115 -9.29 38.17 16.61
N GLN A 116 -8.20 38.82 17.04
CA GLN A 116 -6.98 38.11 17.46
C GLN A 116 -7.29 37.34 18.75
N SER A 117 -7.59 36.05 18.66
CA SER A 117 -7.53 35.19 19.84
C SER A 117 -6.07 34.91 20.14
N ILE A 118 -5.62 35.22 21.35
CA ILE A 118 -4.30 34.81 21.84
C ILE A 118 -4.28 33.28 21.90
N SER A 119 -3.63 32.68 20.91
CA SER A 119 -3.45 31.24 20.77
C SER A 119 -1.96 30.94 20.93
N PHE A 120 -1.59 30.04 21.85
CA PHE A 120 -0.20 29.57 22.04
C PHE A 120 0.31 28.71 20.87
N TYR A 121 -0.54 28.48 19.85
CA TYR A 121 -0.20 27.75 18.63
C TYR A 121 -0.52 28.61 17.40
N PRO A 122 0.31 28.59 16.33
CA PRO A 122 -0.02 29.25 15.08
C PRO A 122 -1.13 28.45 14.38
N VAL A 123 -2.38 28.74 14.72
CA VAL A 123 -3.52 28.33 13.90
C VAL A 123 -3.52 29.29 12.73
N ALA A 124 -3.37 28.78 11.51
CA ALA A 124 -3.57 29.59 10.31
C ALA A 124 -5.04 30.03 10.30
N ASP A 125 -5.32 31.21 10.86
CA ASP A 125 -6.66 31.79 10.98
C ASP A 125 -7.26 32.20 9.62
N GLU A 126 -6.52 32.03 8.52
CA GLU A 126 -6.99 32.32 7.17
C GLU A 126 -7.93 31.22 6.66
N ARG A 127 -9.23 31.48 6.65
CA ARG A 127 -10.21 30.58 6.01
C ARG A 127 -10.34 30.94 4.54
N ARG A 128 -9.82 30.11 3.63
CA ARG A 128 -9.98 30.31 2.18
C ARG A 128 -11.34 29.80 1.70
N TYR A 129 -11.84 30.38 0.61
CA TYR A 129 -13.01 29.89 -0.08
C TYR A 129 -12.96 30.25 -1.57
N TYR A 130 -13.59 29.41 -2.39
CA TYR A 130 -13.88 29.74 -3.79
C TYR A 130 -15.30 30.25 -3.91
N ARG A 131 -15.49 31.28 -4.72
CA ARG A 131 -16.81 31.82 -5.04
C ARG A 131 -17.05 31.68 -6.54
N LEU A 132 -18.13 31.00 -6.89
CA LEU A 132 -18.63 30.85 -8.24
C LEU A 132 -19.75 31.87 -8.46
N THR A 133 -19.65 32.69 -9.51
CA THR A 133 -20.65 33.68 -9.89
C THR A 133 -21.16 33.38 -11.30
N PHE A 134 -22.48 33.38 -11.50
CA PHE A 134 -23.11 33.13 -12.80
C PHE A 134 -24.50 33.77 -12.88
N HIS A 135 -25.02 33.97 -14.09
CA HIS A 135 -26.34 34.59 -14.30
C HIS A 135 -27.48 33.61 -13.95
N LYS A 136 -28.54 34.11 -13.29
CA LYS A 136 -29.66 33.30 -12.78
C LYS A 136 -30.40 32.47 -13.85
N SER A 137 -30.36 32.88 -15.12
CA SER A 137 -30.98 32.14 -16.23
C SER A 137 -30.36 30.76 -16.48
N HIS A 138 -29.12 30.55 -16.03
CA HIS A 138 -28.38 29.31 -16.27
C HIS A 138 -28.27 28.46 -15.01
N ARG A 139 -29.13 28.70 -14.00
CA ARG A 139 -29.07 28.01 -12.71
C ARG A 139 -28.99 26.50 -12.86
N ASP A 140 -29.92 25.90 -13.58
CA ASP A 140 -30.03 24.45 -13.66
C ASP A 140 -28.81 23.83 -14.35
N VAL A 141 -28.36 24.42 -15.47
CA VAL A 141 -27.14 24.01 -16.19
C VAL A 141 -25.91 24.08 -15.27
N ILE A 142 -25.79 25.14 -14.47
CA ILE A 142 -24.63 25.31 -13.61
C ILE A 142 -24.69 24.38 -12.39
N THR A 143 -25.83 24.30 -11.70
CA THR A 143 -25.93 23.53 -10.45
C THR A 143 -25.96 22.03 -10.68
N GLU A 144 -26.56 21.56 -11.77
CA GLU A 144 -26.69 20.12 -12.05
C GLU A 144 -25.53 19.60 -12.89
N LYS A 145 -25.14 20.29 -13.97
CA LYS A 145 -24.11 19.78 -14.90
C LYS A 145 -22.72 20.33 -14.63
N TYR A 146 -22.56 21.66 -14.59
CA TYR A 146 -21.23 22.27 -14.52
C TYR A 146 -20.52 21.94 -13.21
N LEU A 147 -21.21 22.06 -12.06
CA LEU A 147 -20.61 21.71 -10.78
C LEU A 147 -20.23 20.23 -10.70
N GLU A 148 -21.05 19.33 -11.23
CA GLU A 148 -20.72 17.91 -11.29
C GLU A 148 -19.48 17.66 -12.18
N HIS A 149 -19.42 18.31 -13.34
CA HIS A 149 -18.27 18.27 -14.24
C HIS A 149 -16.99 18.76 -13.56
N VAL A 150 -17.00 19.95 -12.96
CA VAL A 150 -15.86 20.52 -12.23
C VAL A 150 -15.39 19.60 -11.10
N LEU A 151 -16.32 19.05 -10.31
CA LEU A 151 -15.98 18.13 -9.23
C LEU A 151 -15.42 16.81 -9.75
N LYS A 152 -15.95 16.28 -10.85
CA LYS A 152 -15.50 15.02 -11.46
C LYS A 152 -14.12 15.18 -12.10
N GLU A 153 -13.90 16.23 -12.89
CA GLU A 153 -12.61 16.54 -13.49
C GLU A 153 -11.58 16.89 -12.43
N GLY A 154 -11.94 17.73 -11.46
CA GLY A 154 -11.07 18.07 -10.33
C GLY A 154 -10.61 16.86 -9.53
N LYS A 155 -11.52 15.90 -9.28
CA LYS A 155 -11.17 14.61 -8.67
C LYS A 155 -10.30 13.75 -9.59
N ALA A 156 -10.56 13.74 -10.89
CA ALA A 156 -9.75 12.99 -11.86
C ALA A 156 -8.32 13.55 -11.97
N ILE A 157 -8.16 14.88 -11.96
CA ILE A 157 -6.86 15.57 -11.92
C ILE A 157 -6.15 15.27 -10.61
N ALA A 158 -6.88 15.29 -9.48
CA ALA A 158 -6.32 14.90 -8.18
C ALA A 158 -5.75 13.48 -8.21
N VAL A 159 -6.44 12.54 -8.85
CA VAL A 159 -5.99 11.15 -9.01
C VAL A 159 -4.80 11.09 -9.98
N ARG A 160 -4.84 11.79 -11.11
CA ARG A 160 -3.75 11.79 -12.10
C ARG A 160 -2.45 12.37 -11.54
N ASN A 161 -2.56 13.42 -10.74
CA ASN A 161 -1.41 14.10 -10.12
C ASN A 161 -1.09 13.52 -8.74
N ARG A 162 -1.81 12.50 -8.27
CA ARG A 162 -1.53 11.85 -7.00
C ARG A 162 -0.19 11.16 -7.13
N GLN A 163 0.76 11.56 -6.30
CA GLN A 163 1.95 10.77 -6.06
C GLN A 163 1.59 9.65 -5.08
N ARG A 164 1.96 8.42 -5.45
CA ARG A 164 1.83 7.25 -4.56
C ARG A 164 2.72 7.44 -3.34
N LYS A 165 2.26 6.92 -2.22
CA LYS A 165 2.95 7.03 -0.94
C LYS A 165 3.25 5.66 -0.37
N LEU A 166 4.41 5.56 0.28
CA LEU A 166 4.77 4.44 1.12
C LEU A 166 4.57 4.87 2.57
N PHE A 167 3.70 4.16 3.27
CA PHE A 167 3.37 4.38 4.66
C PHE A 167 4.04 3.33 5.53
N THR A 168 4.55 3.76 6.68
CA THR A 168 5.01 2.86 7.75
C THR A 168 4.38 3.26 9.08
N ASN A 169 4.05 2.28 9.93
CA ASN A 169 3.35 2.54 11.17
C ASN A 169 4.30 3.11 12.24
N ASN A 170 3.86 4.20 12.88
CA ASN A 170 4.61 4.81 13.97
C ASN A 170 4.45 3.96 15.25
N PRO A 171 5.51 3.83 16.07
CA PRO A 171 5.39 3.23 17.40
C PRO A 171 4.35 3.94 18.25
N SER A 172 3.59 3.19 19.05
CA SER A 172 2.42 3.74 19.74
C SER A 172 2.72 4.77 20.83
N GLU A 173 3.96 4.86 21.29
CA GLU A 173 4.43 5.94 22.18
C GLU A 173 4.37 7.32 21.50
N LYS A 174 4.41 7.35 20.17
CA LYS A 174 4.29 8.57 19.37
C LYS A 174 2.83 8.90 19.01
N TRP A 175 1.86 8.13 19.51
CA TRP A 175 0.43 8.31 19.21
C TRP A 175 -0.25 9.45 20.00
N TYR A 176 0.47 10.05 20.95
CA TYR A 176 -0.04 11.09 21.85
C TYR A 176 0.33 12.49 21.34
N GLY A 177 -0.67 13.36 21.16
CA GLY A 177 -0.50 14.77 20.79
C GLY A 177 -1.37 15.22 19.61
N TRP A 178 -1.57 16.53 19.46
CA TRP A 178 -2.47 17.13 18.46
C TRP A 178 -2.09 16.89 16.99
N LYS A 179 -0.87 16.42 16.73
CA LYS A 179 -0.32 16.12 15.39
C LYS A 179 -0.03 14.64 15.16
N SER A 180 -0.51 13.75 16.03
CA SER A 180 -0.12 12.35 15.92
C SER A 180 -0.85 11.65 14.77
N THR A 181 -0.12 11.31 13.72
CA THR A 181 -0.56 10.38 12.68
C THR A 181 -0.07 8.98 13.03
N LYS A 182 -0.91 7.96 12.88
CA LYS A 182 -0.49 6.58 13.17
C LYS A 182 0.42 6.03 12.08
N TRP A 183 0.33 6.61 10.89
CA TRP A 183 1.21 6.35 9.76
C TRP A 183 2.14 7.54 9.52
N SER A 184 3.42 7.27 9.28
CA SER A 184 4.32 8.19 8.60
C SER A 184 4.42 7.79 7.12
N HIS A 185 4.79 8.72 6.24
CA HIS A 185 4.86 8.43 4.81
C HIS A 185 5.98 9.14 4.08
N VAL A 186 6.43 8.50 3.01
CA VAL A 186 7.35 9.04 2.00
C VAL A 186 6.75 8.85 0.61
N VAL A 187 7.27 9.56 -0.39
CA VAL A 187 6.88 9.34 -1.79
C VAL A 187 7.35 7.96 -2.22
N PHE A 188 6.48 7.19 -2.86
CA PHE A 188 6.80 5.85 -3.35
C PHE A 188 7.31 5.91 -4.80
N GLU A 189 8.63 5.85 -4.96
CA GLU A 189 9.33 5.87 -6.25
C GLU A 189 10.12 4.57 -6.46
N HIS A 190 9.42 3.46 -6.60
CA HIS A 190 10.06 2.18 -6.92
C HIS A 190 10.01 1.92 -8.44
N PRO A 191 11.13 1.60 -9.12
CA PRO A 191 11.16 1.44 -10.58
C PRO A 191 10.53 0.12 -11.07
N ALA A 192 10.39 -0.88 -10.20
CA ALA A 192 9.91 -2.20 -10.62
C ALA A 192 8.51 -2.19 -11.24
N THR A 193 8.38 -2.85 -12.37
CA THR A 193 7.13 -3.14 -13.07
C THR A 193 7.01 -4.64 -13.31
N PHE A 194 5.85 -5.10 -13.78
CA PHE A 194 5.71 -6.50 -14.21
C PHE A 194 6.64 -6.87 -15.38
N ASP A 195 7.08 -5.89 -16.16
CA ASP A 195 7.97 -6.11 -17.29
C ASP A 195 9.42 -6.33 -16.81
N THR A 196 9.84 -5.61 -15.76
CA THR A 196 11.17 -5.78 -15.15
C THR A 196 11.25 -6.99 -14.19
N LEU A 197 10.13 -7.48 -13.67
CA LEU A 197 10.11 -8.60 -12.73
C LEU A 197 10.54 -9.92 -13.42
N ALA A 198 11.50 -10.65 -12.86
CA ALA A 198 11.95 -11.92 -13.42
C ALA A 198 10.99 -13.07 -13.03
N MET A 199 10.08 -13.45 -13.94
CA MET A 199 9.05 -14.48 -13.73
C MET A 199 8.52 -15.00 -15.08
N GLU A 200 7.98 -16.21 -15.10
CA GLU A 200 7.23 -16.74 -16.24
C GLU A 200 6.13 -15.78 -16.74
N THR A 201 6.04 -15.64 -18.05
CA THR A 201 5.13 -14.70 -18.71
C THR A 201 3.66 -15.04 -18.43
N LYS A 202 3.32 -16.33 -18.41
CA LYS A 202 1.95 -16.80 -18.13
C LYS A 202 1.49 -16.42 -16.72
N LYS A 203 2.36 -16.60 -15.70
CA LYS A 203 2.06 -16.25 -14.31
C LYS A 203 1.88 -14.73 -14.15
N LYS A 204 2.73 -13.92 -14.80
CA LYS A 204 2.59 -12.45 -14.81
C LYS A 204 1.23 -12.01 -15.33
N GLU A 205 0.82 -12.53 -16.49
CA GLU A 205 -0.46 -12.16 -17.13
C GLU A 205 -1.66 -12.62 -16.31
N GLU A 206 -1.58 -13.79 -15.66
CA GLU A 206 -2.63 -14.24 -14.74
C GLU A 206 -2.81 -13.28 -13.56
N ILE A 207 -1.70 -12.80 -12.98
CA ILE A 207 -1.74 -11.89 -11.83
C ILE A 207 -2.23 -10.51 -12.25
N LYS A 208 -1.75 -9.96 -13.37
CA LYS A 208 -2.27 -8.70 -13.95
C LYS A 208 -3.77 -8.78 -14.20
N LYS A 209 -4.27 -9.92 -14.68
CA LYS A 209 -5.69 -10.16 -14.92
C LYS A 209 -6.50 -10.19 -13.62
N ASP A 210 -6.02 -10.85 -12.56
CA ASP A 210 -6.70 -10.84 -11.25
C ASP A 210 -6.74 -9.43 -10.65
N LEU A 211 -5.63 -8.68 -10.71
CA LEU A 211 -5.55 -7.30 -10.24
C LEU A 211 -6.50 -6.38 -10.99
N THR A 212 -6.55 -6.48 -12.32
CA THR A 212 -7.47 -5.70 -13.16
C THR A 212 -8.93 -6.05 -12.85
N LYS A 213 -9.23 -7.34 -12.67
CA LYS A 213 -10.57 -7.81 -12.31
C LYS A 213 -10.98 -7.28 -10.93
N PHE A 214 -10.06 -7.28 -9.98
CA PHE A 214 -10.30 -6.75 -8.64
C PHE A 214 -10.59 -5.24 -8.68
N SER A 215 -9.75 -4.45 -9.36
CA SER A 215 -9.90 -2.99 -9.41
C SER A 215 -11.16 -2.54 -10.16
N LYS A 216 -11.63 -3.31 -11.15
CA LYS A 216 -12.93 -3.08 -11.81
C LYS A 216 -14.10 -3.75 -11.10
N GLY A 217 -13.87 -4.39 -9.96
CA GLY A 217 -14.81 -5.29 -9.31
C GLY A 217 -15.83 -4.64 -8.36
N LYS A 218 -15.81 -3.31 -8.16
CA LYS A 218 -16.63 -2.62 -7.15
C LYS A 218 -18.08 -3.11 -7.08
N ASP A 219 -18.78 -3.07 -8.22
CA ASP A 219 -20.21 -3.39 -8.30
C ASP A 219 -20.46 -4.89 -8.09
N TYR A 220 -19.51 -5.74 -8.51
CA TYR A 220 -19.57 -7.18 -8.27
C TYR A 220 -19.50 -7.49 -6.77
N TYR A 221 -18.55 -6.90 -6.04
CA TYR A 221 -18.41 -7.09 -4.59
C TYR A 221 -19.63 -6.56 -3.83
N ALA A 222 -20.14 -5.39 -4.22
CA ALA A 222 -21.37 -4.82 -3.66
C ALA A 222 -22.59 -5.73 -3.89
N LYS A 223 -22.76 -6.25 -5.11
CA LYS A 223 -23.87 -7.15 -5.48
C LYS A 223 -23.90 -8.43 -4.65
N ILE A 224 -22.74 -9.00 -4.34
CA ILE A 224 -22.65 -10.23 -3.54
C ILE A 224 -22.53 -9.98 -2.04
N GLY A 225 -22.64 -8.72 -1.58
CA GLY A 225 -22.58 -8.35 -0.18
C GLY A 225 -21.23 -8.62 0.50
N LYS A 226 -20.12 -8.60 -0.26
CA LYS A 226 -18.77 -8.81 0.28
C LYS A 226 -17.99 -7.51 0.33
N ALA A 227 -17.13 -7.38 1.35
CA ALA A 227 -16.15 -6.30 1.42
C ALA A 227 -15.26 -6.31 0.17
N TRP A 228 -15.00 -5.13 -0.40
CA TRP A 228 -14.18 -4.98 -1.61
C TRP A 228 -12.68 -5.06 -1.29
N LYS A 229 -12.27 -6.25 -0.87
CA LYS A 229 -10.90 -6.60 -0.49
C LYS A 229 -10.41 -7.84 -1.22
N ARG A 230 -9.09 -7.97 -1.35
CA ARG A 230 -8.44 -9.15 -1.93
C ARG A 230 -7.16 -9.47 -1.17
N GLY A 231 -7.00 -10.73 -0.75
CA GLY A 231 -5.79 -11.18 -0.07
C GLY A 231 -4.86 -11.95 -0.99
N TYR A 232 -3.57 -11.64 -0.93
CA TYR A 232 -2.49 -12.34 -1.65
C TYR A 232 -1.48 -12.91 -0.65
N LEU A 233 -1.01 -14.12 -0.92
CA LEU A 233 0.13 -14.73 -0.24
C LEU A 233 1.26 -14.91 -1.24
N LEU A 234 2.38 -14.23 -1.03
CA LEU A 234 3.61 -14.39 -1.78
C LEU A 234 4.55 -15.27 -0.97
N TYR A 235 4.91 -16.43 -1.50
CA TYR A 235 5.78 -17.36 -0.77
C TYR A 235 6.89 -17.92 -1.65
N GLY A 236 8.00 -18.28 -1.03
CA GLY A 236 9.17 -18.84 -1.71
C GLY A 236 10.47 -18.46 -1.02
N PRO A 237 11.62 -19.01 -1.47
CA PRO A 237 12.94 -18.72 -0.89
C PRO A 237 13.25 -17.21 -0.79
N PRO A 238 14.14 -16.79 0.11
CA PRO A 238 14.67 -15.42 0.09
C PRO A 238 15.36 -15.13 -1.27
N GLY A 239 15.38 -13.86 -1.70
CA GLY A 239 15.99 -13.48 -2.98
C GLY A 239 15.15 -13.76 -4.24
N THR A 240 13.90 -14.20 -4.10
CA THR A 240 13.01 -14.48 -5.26
C THR A 240 12.15 -13.30 -5.72
N GLY A 241 12.30 -12.12 -5.09
CA GLY A 241 11.63 -10.88 -5.51
C GLY A 241 10.22 -10.67 -4.94
N LYS A 242 9.90 -11.23 -3.76
CA LYS A 242 8.60 -11.03 -3.07
C LYS A 242 8.27 -9.55 -2.88
N SER A 243 9.18 -8.75 -2.31
CA SER A 243 8.96 -7.31 -2.13
C SER A 243 8.98 -6.54 -3.46
N THR A 244 9.80 -6.95 -4.43
CA THR A 244 9.79 -6.39 -5.80
C THR A 244 8.45 -6.59 -6.50
N MET A 245 7.81 -7.74 -6.29
CA MET A 245 6.49 -8.07 -6.81
C MET A 245 5.41 -7.14 -6.23
N ILE A 246 5.46 -6.85 -4.92
CA ILE A 246 4.57 -5.88 -4.27
C ILE A 246 4.70 -4.50 -4.92
N SER A 247 5.94 -4.05 -5.14
CA SER A 247 6.20 -2.78 -5.83
C SER A 247 5.63 -2.77 -7.25
N ALA A 248 5.77 -3.86 -8.01
CA ALA A 248 5.18 -3.98 -9.34
C ALA A 248 3.65 -3.95 -9.31
N MET A 249 3.01 -4.57 -8.32
CA MET A 249 1.55 -4.53 -8.10
C MET A 249 1.08 -3.11 -7.79
N ALA A 250 1.78 -2.41 -6.89
CA ALA A 250 1.47 -1.02 -6.51
C ALA A 250 1.58 -0.08 -7.71
N ASN A 251 2.63 -0.24 -8.52
CA ASN A 251 2.85 0.55 -9.72
C ASN A 251 1.80 0.28 -10.80
N PHE A 252 1.39 -0.97 -10.98
CA PHE A 252 0.37 -1.36 -11.95
C PHE A 252 -1.02 -0.81 -11.61
N LEU A 253 -1.38 -0.78 -10.32
CA LEU A 253 -2.70 -0.35 -9.86
C LEU A 253 -2.79 1.14 -9.50
N ASP A 254 -1.64 1.82 -9.41
CA ASP A 254 -1.54 3.17 -8.88
C ASP A 254 -2.05 3.31 -7.43
N TYR A 255 -1.61 2.38 -6.58
CA TYR A 255 -2.03 2.29 -5.17
C TYR A 255 -0.93 2.77 -4.23
N ASP A 256 -1.34 3.27 -3.07
CA ASP A 256 -0.44 3.54 -1.95
C ASP A 256 -0.04 2.22 -1.27
N VAL A 257 1.19 2.14 -0.78
CA VAL A 257 1.71 0.97 -0.07
C VAL A 257 1.75 1.26 1.42
N TYR A 258 1.19 0.38 2.24
CA TYR A 258 1.22 0.45 3.69
C TYR A 258 2.01 -0.73 4.20
N ASP A 259 3.28 -0.49 4.52
CA ASP A 259 4.16 -1.46 5.14
C ASP A 259 3.85 -1.53 6.64
N LEU A 260 3.20 -2.63 7.05
CA LEU A 260 2.77 -2.86 8.42
C LEU A 260 3.79 -3.74 9.12
N GLU A 261 4.64 -3.10 9.91
CA GLU A 261 5.58 -3.78 10.79
C GLU A 261 4.85 -4.27 12.05
N LEU A 262 4.59 -5.58 12.12
CA LEU A 262 3.83 -6.18 13.22
C LEU A 262 4.55 -6.11 14.57
N THR A 263 5.88 -6.09 14.57
CA THR A 263 6.71 -6.08 15.78
C THR A 263 6.55 -4.79 16.59
N THR A 264 6.24 -3.67 15.93
CA THR A 264 6.06 -2.35 16.56
C THR A 264 4.64 -2.13 17.08
N VAL A 265 3.72 -3.06 16.80
CA VAL A 265 2.32 -3.01 17.25
C VAL A 265 2.21 -3.69 18.63
N LYS A 266 1.77 -2.95 19.65
CA LYS A 266 1.71 -3.48 21.01
C LYS A 266 0.54 -4.44 21.21
N ASP A 267 -0.62 -4.14 20.64
CA ASP A 267 -1.84 -4.93 20.84
C ASP A 267 -2.80 -4.95 19.63
N ASN A 268 -3.84 -5.78 19.73
CA ASN A 268 -4.88 -5.90 18.69
C ASN A 268 -5.69 -4.60 18.48
N SER A 269 -5.76 -3.71 19.47
CA SER A 269 -6.49 -2.44 19.37
C SER A 269 -5.72 -1.42 18.53
N GLU A 270 -4.40 -1.39 18.66
CA GLU A 270 -3.49 -0.62 17.81
C GLU A 270 -3.56 -1.09 16.36
N LEU A 271 -3.53 -2.41 16.13
CA LEU A 271 -3.70 -3.01 14.81
C LEU A 271 -5.02 -2.57 14.14
N ARG A 272 -6.13 -2.56 14.89
CA ARG A 272 -7.44 -2.07 14.41
C ARG A 272 -7.40 -0.58 14.07
N LYS A 273 -6.76 0.23 14.91
CA LYS A 273 -6.64 1.68 14.69
C LYS A 273 -5.86 2.00 13.42
N LEU A 274 -4.81 1.23 13.12
CA LEU A 274 -4.02 1.35 11.89
C LEU A 274 -4.88 1.03 10.66
N LEU A 275 -5.65 -0.06 10.69
CA LEU A 275 -6.55 -0.46 9.60
C LEU A 275 -7.62 0.60 9.28
N ILE A 276 -8.18 1.24 10.30
CA ILE A 276 -9.20 2.29 10.13
C ILE A 276 -8.62 3.54 9.46
N GLU A 277 -7.34 3.85 9.72
CA GLU A 277 -6.67 5.04 9.16
C GLU A 277 -6.13 4.83 7.74
N THR A 278 -6.02 3.57 7.29
CA THR A 278 -5.63 3.30 5.89
C THR A 278 -6.66 3.86 4.92
N THR A 279 -6.20 4.44 3.82
CA THR A 279 -7.10 4.98 2.79
C THR A 279 -7.52 3.89 1.78
N GLY A 280 -8.51 4.17 0.94
CA GLY A 280 -8.84 3.29 -0.20
C GLY A 280 -7.77 3.39 -1.30
N LYS A 281 -7.77 2.43 -2.26
CA LYS A 281 -6.71 2.27 -3.25
C LYS A 281 -5.34 2.08 -2.59
N SER A 282 -5.29 1.10 -1.71
CA SER A 282 -4.11 0.77 -0.91
C SER A 282 -3.76 -0.70 -0.97
N ILE A 283 -2.47 -0.98 -0.86
CA ILE A 283 -1.87 -2.29 -0.66
C ILE A 283 -1.30 -2.32 0.75
N ILE A 284 -1.85 -3.13 1.63
CA ILE A 284 -1.31 -3.36 2.97
C ILE A 284 -0.37 -4.56 2.90
N VAL A 285 0.88 -4.36 3.28
CA VAL A 285 1.93 -5.35 3.25
C VAL A 285 2.19 -5.82 4.67
N ILE A 286 2.24 -7.13 4.86
CA ILE A 286 2.66 -7.75 6.10
C ILE A 286 3.79 -8.70 5.74
N GLU A 287 5.02 -8.26 5.98
CA GLU A 287 6.20 -9.04 5.66
C GLU A 287 6.48 -10.11 6.73
N ASP A 288 7.04 -11.24 6.29
CA ASP A 288 7.58 -12.33 7.11
C ASP A 288 6.65 -12.75 8.26
N ILE A 289 5.42 -13.16 7.91
CA ILE A 289 4.41 -13.62 8.88
C ILE A 289 4.85 -14.87 9.66
N ASP A 290 5.80 -15.64 9.14
CA ASP A 290 6.39 -16.81 9.81
C ASP A 290 7.40 -16.44 10.90
N CYS A 291 8.04 -15.27 10.81
CA CYS A 291 9.05 -14.81 11.76
C CYS A 291 8.49 -13.80 12.79
N SER A 292 7.51 -13.00 12.39
CA SER A 292 7.01 -11.86 13.17
C SER A 292 6.03 -12.23 14.30
N LEU A 293 5.51 -13.45 14.29
CA LEU A 293 4.49 -13.88 15.24
C LEU A 293 4.82 -15.33 15.63
N ASP A 294 4.63 -15.70 16.91
CA ASP A 294 4.67 -17.08 17.40
C ASP A 294 3.48 -17.90 16.81
N LEU A 295 3.35 -17.93 15.49
CA LEU A 295 2.29 -18.60 14.71
C LEU A 295 2.63 -20.05 14.40
N THR A 296 3.85 -20.48 14.72
CA THR A 296 4.18 -21.90 14.71
C THR A 296 3.23 -22.56 15.70
N GLY A 297 2.33 -23.41 15.21
CA GLY A 297 1.16 -23.95 15.93
C GLY A 297 1.45 -24.78 17.19
N GLN A 298 2.62 -24.63 17.81
CA GLN A 298 2.84 -24.93 19.20
C GLN A 298 2.08 -23.92 20.05
N ARG A 299 0.74 -24.09 20.14
CA ARG A 299 0.05 -23.76 21.39
C ARG A 299 0.91 -24.43 22.46
N LYS A 300 1.69 -23.65 23.22
CA LYS A 300 2.26 -24.14 24.47
C LYS A 300 1.07 -24.75 25.20
N LYS A 301 1.01 -26.08 25.23
CA LYS A 301 0.31 -26.76 26.31
C LYS A 301 0.93 -26.12 27.52
N THR A 302 0.16 -25.28 28.19
CA THR A 302 0.37 -25.05 29.60
C THR A 302 0.24 -26.45 30.18
N GLU A 303 1.37 -27.14 30.29
CA GLU A 303 1.55 -28.15 31.31
C GLU A 303 1.21 -27.39 32.59
N LYS A 304 -0.04 -27.59 33.03
CA LYS A 304 -0.38 -27.40 34.42
C LYS A 304 0.48 -28.45 35.10
N ASP A 305 1.65 -28.04 35.57
CA ASP A 305 2.29 -28.71 36.67
C ASP A 305 1.27 -28.67 37.80
N ASP A 306 0.58 -29.80 37.99
CA ASP A 306 -0.13 -30.14 39.21
C ASP A 306 0.96 -30.29 40.29
N ASP A 307 1.45 -29.15 40.79
CA ASP A 307 2.34 -29.14 41.94
C ASP A 307 1.50 -29.17 43.22
N ASP A 308 1.76 -30.25 43.94
CA ASP A 308 1.15 -30.73 45.15
C ASP A 308 1.00 -29.65 46.23
N LYS A 309 -0.13 -29.69 46.93
CA LYS A 309 -0.39 -28.83 48.09
C LYS A 309 0.60 -29.18 49.20
N SER A 310 1.56 -28.30 49.48
CA SER A 310 2.16 -28.22 50.80
C SER A 310 2.38 -26.78 51.23
N ASP A 311 1.85 -26.47 52.41
CA ASP A 311 1.80 -25.16 53.04
C ASP A 311 3.19 -24.52 53.21
N LYS A 312 3.47 -23.46 52.45
CA LYS A 312 4.41 -22.40 52.85
C LYS A 312 3.88 -21.03 52.42
N GLU A 313 3.88 -20.11 53.39
CA GLU A 313 3.34 -18.76 53.33
C GLU A 313 3.79 -17.98 52.08
N LYS A 314 2.83 -17.35 51.41
CA LYS A 314 3.06 -16.55 50.20
C LYS A 314 3.57 -15.16 50.54
N ASP A 315 4.81 -14.86 50.17
CA ASP A 315 5.36 -13.50 50.21
C ASP A 315 4.83 -12.64 49.05
N PRO A 316 4.10 -11.53 49.31
CA PRO A 316 3.47 -10.68 48.29
C PRO A 316 4.46 -9.85 47.45
N VAL A 317 5.76 -10.00 47.68
CA VAL A 317 6.84 -9.31 46.96
C VAL A 317 7.33 -10.13 45.75
N SER A 318 7.11 -11.44 45.76
CA SER A 318 7.55 -12.35 44.68
C SER A 318 6.63 -12.31 43.45
N GLU A 319 5.32 -12.11 43.64
CA GLU A 319 4.34 -11.96 42.55
C GLU A 319 4.57 -10.65 41.77
N LYS A 320 4.86 -9.55 42.47
CA LYS A 320 5.19 -8.26 41.81
C LYS A 320 6.49 -8.28 41.01
N LYS A 321 7.45 -9.14 41.38
CA LYS A 321 8.69 -9.32 40.61
C LYS A 321 8.48 -10.14 39.34
N LYS A 322 7.61 -11.17 39.38
CA LYS A 322 7.22 -11.92 38.17
C LYS A 322 6.40 -11.07 37.19
N GLU A 323 5.47 -10.24 37.69
CA GLU A 323 4.73 -9.29 36.85
C GLU A 323 5.64 -8.22 36.23
N ALA A 324 6.62 -7.71 36.99
CA ALA A 324 7.59 -6.73 36.50
C ALA A 324 8.67 -7.32 35.56
N GLU A 325 8.97 -8.62 35.64
CA GLU A 325 9.87 -9.32 34.71
C GLU A 325 9.15 -9.73 33.41
N ASP A 326 7.86 -10.06 33.45
CA ASP A 326 7.04 -10.28 32.25
C ASP A 326 6.73 -8.97 31.50
N GLU A 327 6.63 -7.83 32.20
CA GLU A 327 6.54 -6.51 31.54
C GLU A 327 7.84 -6.12 30.81
N ARG A 328 9.00 -6.65 31.24
CA ARG A 328 10.30 -6.41 30.57
C ARG A 328 10.52 -7.28 29.34
N LYS A 329 9.72 -8.33 29.15
CA LYS A 329 9.59 -9.04 27.86
C LYS A 329 8.49 -8.37 27.02
N SER A 330 8.71 -7.11 26.67
CA SER A 330 7.81 -6.33 25.79
C SER A 330 7.92 -6.82 24.33
N GLY A 331 7.51 -8.06 24.06
CA GLY A 331 7.17 -8.51 22.71
C GLY A 331 5.79 -7.98 22.31
N SER A 332 5.54 -7.85 21.00
CA SER A 332 4.22 -7.51 20.47
C SER A 332 3.17 -8.48 21.00
N LYS A 333 2.10 -8.00 21.68
CA LYS A 333 0.96 -8.84 22.10
C LYS A 333 -0.03 -9.07 20.97
N VAL A 334 0.37 -8.87 19.72
CA VAL A 334 -0.43 -9.20 18.55
C VAL A 334 -0.55 -10.71 18.50
N THR A 335 -1.80 -11.18 18.53
CA THR A 335 -2.10 -12.62 18.50
C THR A 335 -2.47 -13.03 17.09
N LEU A 336 -2.31 -14.31 16.75
CA LEU A 336 -2.84 -14.88 15.50
C LEU A 336 -4.31 -14.53 15.32
N SER A 337 -5.13 -14.68 16.38
CA SER A 337 -6.54 -14.31 16.37
C SER A 337 -6.76 -12.82 16.09
N GLY A 338 -5.87 -11.96 16.60
CA GLY A 338 -5.84 -10.53 16.29
C GLY A 338 -5.62 -10.26 14.79
N LEU A 339 -4.60 -10.90 14.21
CA LEU A 339 -4.30 -10.79 12.78
C LEU A 339 -5.43 -11.36 11.92
N LEU A 340 -6.02 -12.49 12.30
CA LEU A 340 -7.17 -13.07 11.61
C LEU A 340 -8.40 -12.14 11.62
N ASN A 341 -8.67 -11.50 12.76
CA ASN A 341 -9.72 -10.49 12.88
C ASN A 341 -9.36 -9.19 12.13
N PHE A 342 -8.08 -8.89 11.94
CA PHE A 342 -7.64 -7.77 11.11
C PHE A 342 -7.94 -8.04 9.63
N ILE A 343 -7.71 -9.26 9.15
CA ILE A 343 -7.97 -9.64 7.76
C ILE A 343 -9.47 -9.74 7.48
N ASP A 344 -10.20 -10.44 8.35
CA ASP A 344 -11.58 -10.85 8.08
C ASP A 344 -12.66 -10.23 8.97
N GLY A 345 -12.27 -9.42 9.94
CA GLY A 345 -13.22 -8.76 10.82
C GLY A 345 -14.00 -7.64 10.14
N LEU A 346 -15.06 -7.19 10.80
CA LEU A 346 -15.94 -6.10 10.35
C LEU A 346 -15.17 -4.81 10.01
N TRP A 347 -14.07 -4.55 10.71
CA TRP A 347 -13.22 -3.38 10.48
C TRP A 347 -12.48 -3.40 9.14
N SER A 348 -12.24 -4.59 8.58
CA SER A 348 -11.64 -4.78 7.25
C SER A 348 -12.57 -4.29 6.13
N ALA A 349 -13.89 -4.26 6.38
CA ALA A 349 -14.87 -3.75 5.43
C ALA A 349 -14.92 -2.20 5.38
N CYS A 350 -14.37 -1.51 6.37
CA CYS A 350 -14.53 -0.06 6.56
C CYS A 350 -13.65 0.81 5.63
N GLY A 351 -13.29 0.33 4.44
CA GLY A 351 -12.08 0.80 3.75
C GLY A 351 -12.12 1.08 2.26
N GLY A 352 -13.23 0.77 1.59
CA GLY A 352 -13.27 0.77 0.13
C GLY A 352 -12.37 -0.31 -0.48
N GLU A 353 -11.79 -0.02 -1.65
CA GLU A 353 -10.92 -0.88 -2.44
C GLU A 353 -9.56 -1.09 -1.74
N ARG A 354 -9.26 -2.31 -1.28
CA ARG A 354 -7.99 -2.62 -0.59
C ARG A 354 -7.43 -4.00 -0.96
N ILE A 355 -6.11 -4.09 -1.09
CA ILE A 355 -5.38 -5.35 -1.24
C ILE A 355 -4.56 -5.58 0.01
N ILE A 356 -4.51 -6.82 0.50
CA ILE A 356 -3.63 -7.22 1.60
C ILE A 356 -2.67 -8.26 1.04
N VAL A 357 -1.37 -8.03 1.17
CA VAL A 357 -0.31 -8.92 0.70
C VAL A 357 0.49 -9.41 1.88
N PHE A 358 0.64 -10.72 1.97
CA PHE A 358 1.45 -11.41 2.96
C PHE A 358 2.69 -11.99 2.28
N THR A 359 3.85 -11.86 2.91
CA THR A 359 5.05 -12.58 2.46
C THR A 359 5.45 -13.64 3.49
N THR A 360 5.96 -14.77 3.00
CA THR A 360 6.57 -15.80 3.85
C THR A 360 7.68 -16.53 3.11
N ASN A 361 8.70 -17.00 3.83
CA ASN A 361 9.69 -17.92 3.27
C ASN A 361 9.28 -19.39 3.44
N TYR A 362 8.41 -19.70 4.40
CA TYR A 362 8.04 -21.07 4.77
C TYR A 362 6.53 -21.23 4.88
N VAL A 363 5.88 -21.55 3.76
CA VAL A 363 4.42 -21.74 3.71
C VAL A 363 3.93 -22.85 4.66
N ASP A 364 4.74 -23.89 4.87
CA ASP A 364 4.39 -25.04 5.72
C ASP A 364 4.33 -24.70 7.22
N LYS A 365 4.93 -23.59 7.63
CA LYS A 365 4.90 -23.13 9.03
C LYS A 365 3.66 -22.31 9.36
N LEU A 366 2.86 -21.95 8.37
CA LEU A 366 1.68 -21.11 8.56
C LEU A 366 0.49 -21.91 9.06
N ASP A 367 -0.29 -21.30 9.97
CA ASP A 367 -1.56 -21.87 10.41
C ASP A 367 -2.53 -21.99 9.22
N PRO A 368 -3.10 -23.18 8.93
CA PRO A 368 -4.07 -23.37 7.85
C PRO A 368 -5.28 -22.43 7.89
N ALA A 369 -5.62 -21.87 9.06
CA ALA A 369 -6.67 -20.87 9.21
C ALA A 369 -6.35 -19.56 8.46
N LEU A 370 -5.07 -19.20 8.30
CA LEU A 370 -4.67 -18.01 7.53
C LEU A 370 -4.87 -18.20 6.02
N ILE A 371 -4.56 -19.40 5.55
CA ILE A 371 -4.53 -19.81 4.13
C ILE A 371 -5.96 -20.00 3.56
N ARG A 372 -6.99 -19.94 4.42
CA ARG A 372 -8.39 -20.14 4.01
C ARG A 372 -8.88 -19.03 3.08
N ARG A 373 -9.63 -19.43 2.04
CA ARG A 373 -10.33 -18.52 1.11
C ARG A 373 -11.18 -17.48 1.87
N GLY A 374 -11.12 -16.22 1.43
CA GLY A 374 -11.69 -15.06 2.12
C GLY A 374 -10.65 -14.26 2.94
N ARG A 375 -9.52 -14.89 3.29
CA ARG A 375 -8.37 -14.24 3.95
C ARG A 375 -7.22 -14.07 2.97
N MET A 376 -6.60 -15.17 2.57
CA MET A 376 -5.59 -15.26 1.52
C MET A 376 -6.25 -15.96 0.33
N ASP A 377 -6.66 -15.20 -0.68
CA ASP A 377 -7.43 -15.75 -1.81
C ASP A 377 -6.55 -16.27 -2.93
N LYS A 378 -5.43 -15.56 -3.20
CA LYS A 378 -4.51 -15.87 -4.28
C LYS A 378 -3.14 -16.17 -3.69
N HIS A 379 -2.65 -17.38 -3.91
CA HIS A 379 -1.29 -17.78 -3.53
C HIS A 379 -0.40 -17.73 -4.75
N ILE A 380 0.75 -17.09 -4.62
CA ILE A 380 1.73 -16.91 -5.67
C ILE A 380 3.06 -17.44 -5.13
N GLU A 381 3.51 -18.51 -5.74
CA GLU A 381 4.84 -19.05 -5.50
C GLU A 381 5.87 -18.27 -6.33
N LEU A 382 6.82 -17.64 -5.66
CA LEU A 382 8.02 -17.08 -6.27
C LEU A 382 9.15 -18.11 -6.10
N SER A 383 9.25 -18.99 -7.09
CA SER A 383 10.23 -20.07 -7.13
C SER A 383 11.61 -19.60 -7.59
N TYR A 384 12.54 -20.55 -7.69
CA TYR A 384 13.86 -20.34 -8.31
C TYR A 384 13.77 -19.82 -9.75
N CYS A 385 14.87 -19.25 -10.23
CA CYS A 385 14.97 -18.61 -11.53
C CYS A 385 14.77 -19.63 -12.66
N CYS A 386 13.70 -19.49 -13.42
CA CYS A 386 13.49 -20.27 -14.65
C CYS A 386 14.11 -19.57 -15.86
N PHE A 387 14.22 -20.27 -16.99
CA PHE A 387 14.81 -19.69 -18.20
C PHE A 387 14.06 -18.45 -18.71
N GLU A 388 12.74 -18.40 -18.59
CA GLU A 388 11.96 -17.19 -18.93
C GLU A 388 12.31 -16.01 -18.00
N ALA A 389 12.49 -16.26 -16.71
CA ALA A 389 12.90 -15.25 -15.74
C ALA A 389 14.33 -14.77 -16.03
N PHE A 390 15.24 -15.69 -16.35
CA PHE A 390 16.60 -15.38 -16.79
C PHE A 390 16.60 -14.48 -18.04
N LYS A 391 15.79 -14.76 -19.06
CA LYS A 391 15.70 -13.88 -20.25
C LYS A 391 15.31 -12.45 -19.90
N VAL A 392 14.44 -12.26 -18.92
CA VAL A 392 14.09 -10.93 -18.41
C VAL A 392 15.28 -10.27 -17.74
N LEU A 393 16.02 -11.01 -16.89
CA LEU A 393 17.24 -10.50 -16.25
C LEU A 393 18.32 -10.15 -17.27
N ALA A 394 18.63 -11.05 -18.22
CA ALA A 394 19.62 -10.83 -19.27
C ALA A 394 19.27 -9.59 -20.11
N LYS A 395 17.99 -9.39 -20.44
CA LYS A 395 17.53 -8.18 -21.13
C LYS A 395 17.67 -6.92 -20.27
N ASN A 396 17.44 -7.01 -18.97
CA ASN A 396 17.46 -5.84 -18.09
C ASN A 396 18.88 -5.40 -17.71
N TYR A 397 19.80 -6.35 -17.51
CA TYR A 397 21.18 -6.09 -17.08
C TYR A 397 22.17 -5.94 -18.25
N LEU A 398 22.00 -6.73 -19.32
CA LEU A 398 22.93 -6.80 -20.46
C LEU A 398 22.29 -6.36 -21.79
N GLU A 399 21.00 -5.98 -21.80
CA GLU A 399 20.24 -5.66 -23.02
C GLU A 399 20.18 -6.80 -24.07
N LEU A 400 20.53 -8.02 -23.68
CA LEU A 400 20.57 -9.20 -24.56
C LEU A 400 19.20 -9.88 -24.68
N LYS A 401 18.81 -10.20 -25.92
CA LYS A 401 17.60 -11.00 -26.22
C LYS A 401 17.92 -12.47 -26.52
N SER A 402 19.11 -12.74 -27.05
CA SER A 402 19.55 -14.06 -27.46
C SER A 402 21.08 -14.10 -27.45
N HIS A 403 21.64 -15.23 -27.04
CA HIS A 403 23.07 -15.49 -27.08
C HIS A 403 23.31 -17.00 -27.26
N GLU A 404 24.46 -17.39 -27.81
CA GLU A 404 24.79 -18.81 -28.07
C GLU A 404 24.79 -19.65 -26.79
N THR A 405 25.21 -19.05 -25.66
CA THR A 405 25.26 -19.72 -24.35
C THR A 405 23.89 -19.89 -23.68
N PHE A 406 22.82 -19.28 -24.19
CA PHE A 406 21.50 -19.38 -23.57
C PHE A 406 20.99 -20.82 -23.53
N GLY A 407 21.32 -21.65 -24.52
CA GLY A 407 20.96 -23.07 -24.51
C GLY A 407 21.60 -23.83 -23.35
N LYS A 408 22.90 -23.59 -23.08
CA LYS A 408 23.60 -24.18 -21.94
C LYS A 408 23.02 -23.69 -20.60
N ILE A 409 22.67 -22.41 -20.51
CA ILE A 409 22.06 -21.82 -19.31
C ILE A 409 20.65 -22.39 -19.07
N GLU A 410 19.87 -22.61 -20.12
CA GLU A 410 18.54 -23.25 -20.02
C GLU A 410 18.62 -24.65 -19.43
N GLU A 411 19.57 -25.46 -19.90
CA GLU A 411 19.84 -26.81 -19.37
C GLU A 411 20.25 -26.76 -17.89
N LEU A 412 21.23 -25.92 -17.55
CA LEU A 412 21.74 -25.79 -16.18
C LEU A 412 20.68 -25.26 -15.20
N LEU A 413 19.84 -24.30 -15.60
CA LEU A 413 18.73 -23.80 -14.76
C LEU A 413 17.62 -24.84 -14.59
N GLY A 414 17.50 -25.81 -15.50
CA GLY A 414 16.58 -26.94 -15.36
C GLY A 414 17.01 -27.92 -14.27
N GLU A 415 18.32 -28.04 -14.03
CA GLU A 415 18.90 -28.99 -13.08
C GLU A 415 19.24 -28.36 -11.73
N THR A 416 19.53 -27.06 -11.70
CA THR A 416 20.04 -26.35 -10.53
C THR A 416 19.04 -25.33 -10.01
N LYS A 417 18.90 -25.27 -8.69
CA LYS A 417 18.04 -24.30 -8.00
C LYS A 417 18.85 -23.05 -7.63
N MET A 418 18.71 -21.99 -8.42
CA MET A 418 19.36 -20.69 -8.16
C MET A 418 18.32 -19.57 -8.08
N THR A 419 18.47 -18.63 -7.14
CA THR A 419 17.47 -17.56 -6.98
C THR A 419 17.64 -16.48 -8.04
N PRO A 420 16.57 -15.76 -8.43
CA PRO A 420 16.70 -14.60 -9.31
C PRO A 420 17.70 -13.55 -8.82
N ALA A 421 17.83 -13.34 -7.51
CA ALA A 421 18.84 -12.45 -6.94
C ALA A 421 20.27 -12.95 -7.21
N ASP A 422 20.54 -14.24 -6.99
CA ASP A 422 21.87 -14.81 -7.26
C ASP A 422 22.20 -14.79 -8.76
N VAL A 423 21.21 -15.04 -9.62
CA VAL A 423 21.38 -14.93 -11.08
C VAL A 423 21.67 -13.47 -11.46
N ALA A 424 20.95 -12.51 -10.89
CA ALA A 424 21.18 -11.09 -11.13
C ALA A 424 22.57 -10.64 -10.68
N GLU A 425 23.07 -11.14 -9.54
CA GLU A 425 24.43 -10.86 -9.04
C GLU A 425 25.50 -11.27 -10.05
N ASN A 426 25.36 -12.45 -10.69
CA ASN A 426 26.29 -12.92 -11.71
C ASN A 426 26.18 -12.14 -13.03
N LEU A 427 25.01 -11.56 -13.31
CA LEU A 427 24.76 -10.77 -14.51
C LEU A 427 25.06 -9.27 -14.34
N MET A 428 25.40 -8.80 -13.15
CA MET A 428 25.75 -7.40 -12.93
C MET A 428 27.13 -7.08 -13.55
N PRO A 429 27.20 -6.16 -14.54
CA PRO A 429 28.46 -5.77 -15.15
C PRO A 429 29.39 -5.12 -14.12
N ARG A 430 30.68 -5.46 -14.17
CA ARG A 430 31.72 -4.83 -13.34
C ARG A 430 32.51 -3.76 -14.10
N SER A 431 32.36 -3.73 -15.42
CA SER A 431 32.87 -2.72 -16.35
C SER A 431 31.96 -2.63 -17.59
N ASP A 432 32.19 -1.64 -18.47
CA ASP A 432 31.29 -1.30 -19.58
C ASP A 432 31.31 -2.30 -20.77
N GLU A 433 32.23 -3.28 -20.80
CA GLU A 433 32.41 -4.20 -21.94
C GLU A 433 32.62 -5.68 -21.48
N GLU A 434 31.68 -6.25 -20.72
CA GLU A 434 31.83 -7.59 -20.11
C GLU A 434 30.62 -8.54 -20.28
N ASP A 435 29.79 -8.39 -21.32
CA ASP A 435 28.59 -9.22 -21.51
C ASP A 435 28.90 -10.75 -21.53
N GLU A 436 29.91 -11.14 -22.30
CA GLU A 436 30.35 -12.55 -22.37
C GLU A 436 30.91 -13.04 -21.02
N GLU A 437 31.61 -12.18 -20.30
CA GLU A 437 32.21 -12.53 -19.02
C GLU A 437 31.14 -12.75 -17.96
N CYS A 438 30.10 -11.91 -17.94
CA CYS A 438 28.94 -12.07 -17.07
C CYS A 438 28.23 -13.41 -17.32
N LEU A 439 28.03 -13.79 -18.59
CA LEU A 439 27.43 -15.08 -18.94
C LEU A 439 28.32 -16.28 -18.56
N LYS A 440 29.65 -16.16 -18.71
CA LYS A 440 30.61 -17.19 -18.26
C LYS A 440 30.58 -17.35 -16.74
N ARG A 441 30.61 -16.24 -15.98
CA ARG A 441 30.49 -16.25 -14.51
C ARG A 441 29.19 -16.90 -14.05
N LEU A 442 28.07 -16.63 -14.73
CA LEU A 442 26.80 -17.29 -14.42
C LEU A 442 26.86 -18.81 -14.64
N ILE A 443 27.48 -19.27 -15.74
CA ILE A 443 27.64 -20.70 -16.02
C ILE A 443 28.49 -21.36 -14.93
N GLU A 444 29.62 -20.76 -14.56
CA GLU A 444 30.48 -21.25 -13.48
C GLU A 444 29.74 -21.29 -12.14
N GLY A 445 28.95 -20.26 -11.83
CA GLY A 445 28.11 -20.20 -10.64
C GLY A 445 27.03 -21.30 -10.62
N LEU A 446 26.40 -21.58 -11.76
CA LEU A 446 25.40 -22.65 -11.90
C LEU A 446 26.03 -24.04 -11.78
N GLU A 447 27.22 -24.26 -12.36
CA GLU A 447 27.97 -25.51 -12.24
C GLU A 447 28.40 -25.75 -10.78
N THR A 448 28.90 -24.72 -10.10
CA THR A 448 29.28 -24.79 -8.68
C THR A 448 28.07 -25.10 -7.80
N ALA A 449 26.94 -24.42 -8.02
CA ALA A 449 25.71 -24.67 -7.28
C ALA A 449 25.15 -26.09 -7.54
N LYS A 450 25.33 -26.63 -8.75
CA LYS A 450 24.98 -28.02 -9.08
C LYS A 450 25.82 -29.02 -8.28
N GLU A 451 27.13 -28.80 -8.19
CA GLU A 451 28.02 -29.66 -7.41
C GLU A 451 27.72 -29.60 -5.90
N GLU A 452 27.48 -28.40 -5.37
CA GLU A 452 27.09 -28.22 -3.96
C GLU A 452 25.76 -28.90 -3.63
N ALA A 453 24.77 -28.80 -4.52
CA ALA A 453 23.49 -29.49 -4.37
C ALA A 453 23.68 -31.01 -4.36
N ARG A 454 24.56 -31.55 -5.22
CA ARG A 454 24.88 -32.99 -5.23
C ARG A 454 25.51 -33.44 -3.91
N LYS A 455 26.50 -32.69 -3.39
CA LYS A 455 27.14 -32.98 -2.11
C LYS A 455 26.15 -32.95 -0.94
N LYS A 456 25.28 -31.93 -0.88
CA LYS A 456 24.22 -31.84 0.15
C LYS A 456 23.23 -33.00 0.07
N ALA A 457 22.87 -33.45 -1.15
CA ALA A 457 21.97 -34.59 -1.31
C ALA A 457 22.62 -35.90 -0.85
N GLU A 458 23.91 -36.09 -1.12
CA GLU A 458 24.70 -37.23 -0.64
C GLU A 458 24.79 -37.23 0.91
N GLU A 459 25.09 -36.08 1.53
CA GLU A 459 25.13 -35.92 2.99
C GLU A 459 23.76 -36.13 3.66
N GLU A 460 22.67 -35.60 3.06
CA GLU A 460 21.31 -35.83 3.55
C GLU A 460 20.89 -37.29 3.44
N ALA A 461 21.29 -38.00 2.37
CA ALA A 461 21.01 -39.42 2.20
C ALA A 461 21.74 -40.26 3.25
N VAL A 462 23.02 -39.96 3.53
CA VAL A 462 23.80 -40.62 4.58
C VAL A 462 23.16 -40.38 5.96
N SER A 463 22.79 -39.13 6.29
CA SER A 463 22.17 -38.81 7.58
C SER A 463 20.77 -39.42 7.76
N LYS A 464 19.99 -39.58 6.68
CA LYS A 464 18.71 -40.29 6.72
C LYS A 464 18.89 -41.80 6.90
N ALA A 465 19.90 -42.40 6.27
CA ALA A 465 20.24 -43.81 6.46
C ALA A 465 20.69 -44.08 7.91
N GLU A 466 21.52 -43.21 8.50
CA GLU A 466 21.94 -43.32 9.91
C GLU A 466 20.79 -43.12 10.91
N LYS A 467 19.79 -42.31 10.57
CA LYS A 467 18.57 -42.15 11.41
C LYS A 467 17.63 -43.35 11.28
N ALA A 468 17.50 -43.93 10.08
CA ALA A 468 16.71 -45.14 9.86
C ALA A 468 17.29 -46.36 10.59
N ASP A 469 18.62 -46.49 10.65
CA ASP A 469 19.31 -47.55 11.42
C ASP A 469 19.16 -47.38 12.94
N LYS A 470 18.85 -46.17 13.43
CA LYS A 470 18.59 -45.91 14.87
C LYS A 470 17.14 -46.12 15.29
N GLU A 471 16.18 -46.07 14.37
CA GLU A 471 14.76 -46.30 14.63
C GLU A 471 14.31 -47.75 14.30
N GLY A 472 15.10 -48.52 13.55
CA GLY A 472 14.86 -49.93 13.25
C GLY A 472 15.48 -50.88 14.28
N GLY A 473 14.68 -51.35 15.24
CA GLY A 473 15.08 -52.44 16.14
C GLY A 473 15.44 -53.73 15.38
N GLU A 474 16.47 -54.41 15.88
CA GLU A 474 17.08 -55.65 15.37
C GLU A 474 16.05 -56.75 15.01
N THR A 475 15.46 -56.76 13.80
CA THR A 475 14.81 -57.97 13.25
C THR A 475 14.48 -57.91 11.74
N SER A 476 15.11 -57.04 10.94
CA SER A 476 14.94 -57.09 9.46
C SER A 476 16.26 -57.16 8.67
N SER A 477 17.41 -57.21 9.34
CA SER A 477 18.73 -57.12 8.71
C SER A 477 19.11 -58.33 7.81
N GLN A 478 18.36 -59.43 7.84
CA GLN A 478 18.55 -60.56 6.93
C GLN A 478 17.58 -60.56 5.73
N VAL A 479 16.35 -60.06 5.88
CA VAL A 479 15.35 -60.07 4.78
C VAL A 479 15.55 -58.87 3.83
N ALA A 480 16.12 -57.76 4.31
CA ALA A 480 16.39 -56.59 3.47
C ALA A 480 17.62 -56.75 2.55
N LYS A 481 18.59 -57.59 2.93
CA LYS A 481 19.79 -57.84 2.10
C LYS A 481 19.50 -58.73 0.90
N GLU A 482 18.65 -59.76 1.05
CA GLU A 482 18.23 -60.63 -0.06
C GLU A 482 17.35 -59.90 -1.09
N ASN A 483 16.47 -58.99 -0.66
CA ASN A 483 15.63 -58.22 -1.60
C ASN A 483 16.37 -57.10 -2.33
N CYS A 484 17.50 -56.62 -1.81
CA CYS A 484 18.30 -55.57 -2.46
C CYS A 484 19.16 -56.13 -3.60
N GLU A 485 19.68 -57.35 -3.45
CA GLU A 485 20.46 -58.03 -4.51
C GLU A 485 19.58 -58.41 -5.71
N ILE A 486 18.32 -58.80 -5.50
CA ILE A 486 17.39 -59.14 -6.59
C ILE A 486 16.98 -57.88 -7.40
N SER A 487 16.80 -56.73 -6.74
CA SER A 487 16.46 -55.47 -7.44
C SER A 487 17.63 -54.89 -8.26
N ALA A 488 18.87 -55.20 -7.88
CA ALA A 488 20.07 -54.73 -8.57
C ALA A 488 20.39 -55.56 -9.82
N GLU A 489 19.93 -56.81 -9.91
CA GLU A 489 20.01 -57.64 -11.12
C GLU A 489 18.94 -57.27 -12.15
N GLU A 490 17.68 -57.04 -11.75
CA GLU A 490 16.60 -56.62 -12.68
C GLU A 490 16.81 -55.21 -13.26
N ALA A 491 17.54 -54.34 -12.58
CA ALA A 491 17.91 -53.01 -13.08
C ALA A 491 19.06 -53.04 -14.11
N LYS A 492 19.88 -54.11 -14.12
CA LYS A 492 20.97 -54.27 -15.10
C LYS A 492 20.49 -54.88 -16.42
N GLU A 493 19.43 -55.69 -16.40
CA GLU A 493 18.93 -56.35 -17.62
C GLU A 493 18.01 -55.44 -18.46
N ASN A 494 17.35 -54.43 -17.86
CA ASN A 494 16.48 -53.47 -18.57
C ASN A 494 17.20 -52.22 -19.11
N GLY A 495 18.53 -52.11 -18.94
CA GLY A 495 19.34 -50.99 -19.43
C GLY A 495 19.86 -51.14 -20.86
N VAL A 496 19.58 -52.26 -21.54
CA VAL A 496 20.01 -52.51 -22.92
C VAL A 496 18.78 -52.92 -23.73
N ILE A 497 17.96 -51.94 -24.13
CA ILE A 497 17.20 -51.85 -25.40
C ILE A 497 16.45 -50.52 -25.35
N ALA A 498 17.05 -49.47 -25.94
CA ALA A 498 16.35 -48.31 -26.49
C ALA A 498 17.31 -47.56 -27.43
N GLY A 499 17.79 -48.28 -28.44
CA GLY A 499 18.45 -47.74 -29.62
C GLY A 499 17.86 -48.46 -30.83
N GLY A 500 16.92 -47.82 -31.50
CA GLY A 500 16.17 -48.31 -32.65
C GLY A 500 15.17 -47.27 -33.12
#